data_AF-A0AAU3GG64-F1
#
_entry.id   AF-A0AAU3GG64-F1
#
_cell.length_a   1.000
_cell.length_b   1.000
_cell.length_c   1.000
_cell.angle_alpha   90.00
_cell.angle_beta   90.00
_cell.angle_gamma   90.00
#
_symmetry.space_group_name_H-M   'P 1'
#
loop_
_entity.id
_entity.type
_entity.pdbx_description
1 polymer ?
#
loop_
_entity_poly.entity_id
_entity_poly.type
_entity_poly.pdbx_seq_one_letter_code
_entity_poly.pdbx_strand_id
1 'polypeptide(L)' 'MKTTTLKRLSAGMATVVATTTVAVTLLSGVASAQTISRIYSYTTKGATQCHSDANAAGPGYYCTTTTIAGTKYWALAHA' A
#
# COMPACT_ATOMS: atom_id res chain seq x y z
N MET A 1 -36.21 24.42 -29.11
CA MET A 1 -35.16 25.13 -28.35
C MET A 1 -34.35 24.13 -27.54
N LYS A 2 -33.05 24.41 -27.42
CA LYS A 2 -31.93 23.53 -27.10
C LYS A 2 -31.64 23.54 -25.59
N THR A 3 -31.49 22.38 -24.95
CA THR A 3 -30.50 22.24 -23.85
C THR A 3 -30.03 20.80 -23.68
N THR A 4 -28.90 20.54 -24.33
CA THR A 4 -27.94 19.48 -24.07
C THR A 4 -27.31 19.69 -22.69
N THR A 5 -27.24 18.68 -21.82
CA THR A 5 -26.10 18.43 -20.90
C THR A 5 -26.22 16.99 -20.40
N LEU A 6 -25.75 16.04 -21.21
CA LEU A 6 -25.49 14.68 -20.78
C LEU A 6 -24.26 14.69 -19.86
N LYS A 7 -24.55 14.40 -18.58
CA LYS A 7 -23.70 13.79 -17.55
C LYS A 7 -22.21 13.65 -17.93
N ARG A 8 -21.43 14.62 -17.45
CA ARG A 8 -19.96 14.58 -17.48
C ARG A 8 -19.42 13.38 -16.70
N LEU A 9 -18.49 12.67 -17.36
CA LEU A 9 -17.25 12.14 -16.81
C LEU A 9 -17.35 11.14 -15.64
N SER A 10 -17.17 9.86 -15.95
CA SER A 10 -15.99 9.12 -15.47
C SER A 10 -15.89 7.80 -16.23
N ALA A 11 -15.28 7.88 -17.41
CA ALA A 11 -14.68 6.72 -18.03
C ALA A 11 -13.45 6.32 -17.21
N GLY A 12 -13.33 5.01 -16.97
CA GLY A 12 -12.06 4.35 -16.74
C GLY A 12 -11.51 4.49 -15.32
N MET A 13 -11.53 3.39 -14.59
CA MET A 13 -10.30 2.62 -14.31
C MET A 13 -10.71 1.38 -13.53
N ALA A 14 -11.03 0.31 -14.26
CA ALA A 14 -10.99 -1.04 -13.71
C ALA A 14 -9.53 -1.35 -13.36
N THR A 15 -9.10 -0.97 -12.15
CA THR A 15 -7.81 -1.40 -11.63
C THR A 15 -7.97 -2.83 -11.17
N VAL A 16 -7.65 -3.77 -12.08
CA VAL A 16 -7.37 -5.16 -11.76
C VAL A 16 -6.24 -5.14 -10.73
N VAL A 17 -6.57 -5.31 -9.45
CA VAL A 17 -5.58 -5.51 -8.41
C VAL A 17 -5.16 -6.96 -8.54
N ALA A 18 -4.14 -7.21 -9.37
CA ALA A 18 -3.39 -8.44 -9.30
C ALA A 18 -2.71 -8.46 -7.93
N THR A 19 -3.31 -9.18 -6.97
CA THR A 19 -2.71 -9.51 -5.69
C THR A 19 -1.55 -10.47 -5.96
N THR A 20 -0.40 -9.92 -6.35
CA THR A 20 0.87 -10.64 -6.27
C THR A 20 1.27 -10.67 -4.81
N THR A 21 0.93 -11.76 -4.11
CA THR A 21 1.52 -12.10 -2.81
C THR A 21 2.99 -12.41 -3.02
N VAL A 22 3.83 -11.37 -3.00
CA VAL A 22 5.27 -11.53 -2.91
C VAL A 22 5.56 -11.88 -1.45
N ALA A 23 5.79 -13.15 -1.18
CA ALA A 23 6.38 -13.60 0.07
C ALA A 23 7.83 -13.10 0.09
N VAL A 24 8.04 -11.87 0.57
CA VAL A 24 9.39 -11.35 0.79
C VAL A 24 9.89 -11.95 2.09
N THR A 25 10.64 -13.05 1.99
CA THR A 25 11.54 -13.51 3.05
C THR A 25 12.66 -12.47 3.17
N LEU A 26 12.42 -11.42 3.95
CA LEU A 26 13.43 -10.42 4.25
C LEU A 26 14.52 -11.07 5.11
N LEU A 27 15.71 -11.10 4.53
CA LEU A 27 16.95 -11.54 5.15
C LEU A 27 17.05 -11.05 6.60
N SER A 28 17.33 -12.02 7.48
CA SER A 28 17.71 -11.85 8.87
C SER A 28 18.95 -10.95 8.99
N GLY A 29 18.70 -9.65 9.18
CA GLY A 29 19.67 -8.65 9.58
C GLY A 29 19.11 -7.85 10.75
N VAL A 30 19.36 -8.34 11.96
CA VAL A 30 18.90 -7.79 13.23
C VAL A 30 19.25 -6.31 13.42
N ALA A 31 18.26 -5.42 13.48
CA ALA A 31 18.34 -4.16 14.23
C ALA A 31 16.94 -3.54 14.38
N SER A 32 16.34 -3.74 15.55
CA SER A 32 15.00 -3.30 16.01
C SER A 32 13.88 -4.30 15.70
N ALA A 33 13.14 -4.69 16.73
CA ALA A 33 12.07 -5.69 16.73
C ALA A 33 10.80 -5.27 15.94
N GLN A 34 10.98 -4.60 14.81
CA GLN A 34 9.88 -4.16 13.96
C GLN A 34 9.50 -5.31 13.02
N THR A 35 8.34 -5.91 13.24
CA THR A 35 7.85 -6.97 12.37
C THR A 35 7.12 -6.35 11.19
N ILE A 36 7.63 -6.56 9.97
CA ILE A 36 6.92 -6.15 8.75
C ILE A 36 5.84 -7.19 8.45
N SER A 37 4.58 -6.79 8.59
CA SER A 37 3.41 -7.64 8.34
C SER A 37 3.01 -7.67 6.86
N ARG A 38 3.16 -6.54 6.15
CA ARG A 38 2.78 -6.42 4.73
C ARG A 38 3.58 -5.35 4.01
N ILE A 39 3.76 -5.51 2.71
CA ILE A 39 4.47 -4.57 1.83
C ILE A 39 3.56 -4.09 0.71
N TYR A 40 3.64 -2.82 0.37
CA TYR A 40 2.88 -2.16 -0.68
C TYR A 40 3.83 -1.38 -1.60
N SER A 41 3.47 -1.27 -2.88
CA SER A 41 4.23 -0.49 -3.87
C SER A 41 4.40 0.96 -3.42
N TYR A 42 5.59 1.54 -3.61
CA TYR A 42 5.88 2.93 -3.24
C TYR A 42 5.21 3.94 -4.19
N THR A 43 3.90 4.04 -4.05
CA THR A 43 2.98 4.90 -4.79
C THR A 43 2.01 5.56 -3.80
N THR A 44 1.29 6.60 -4.22
CA THR A 44 0.26 7.24 -3.37
C THR A 44 -0.82 6.24 -2.95
N LYS A 45 -1.29 5.39 -3.88
CA LYS A 45 -2.27 4.33 -3.58
C LYS A 45 -1.73 3.32 -2.55
N GLY A 46 -0.46 2.93 -2.68
CA GLY A 46 0.19 2.05 -1.72
C GLY A 46 0.33 2.69 -0.34
N ALA A 47 0.60 4.00 -0.26
CA ALA A 47 0.64 4.74 0.99
C ALA A 47 -0.74 4.75 1.68
N THR A 48 -1.79 5.07 0.91
CA THR A 48 -3.17 5.07 1.42
C THR A 48 -3.60 3.70 1.91
N GLN A 49 -3.29 2.64 1.14
CA GLN A 49 -3.63 1.28 1.54
C GLN A 49 -2.89 0.87 2.82
N CYS A 50 -1.60 1.18 2.92
CA CYS A 50 -0.84 0.90 4.13
C CYS A 50 -1.51 1.56 5.34
N HIS A 51 -1.82 2.87 5.26
CA HIS A 51 -2.41 3.59 6.39
C HIS A 51 -3.80 3.04 6.75
N SER A 52 -4.60 2.67 5.76
CA SER A 52 -5.89 2.01 5.98
C SER A 52 -5.72 0.69 6.73
N ASP A 53 -4.78 -0.15 6.30
CA ASP A 53 -4.51 -1.45 6.92
C ASP A 53 -3.93 -1.28 8.34
N ALA A 54 -3.09 -0.27 8.57
CA ALA A 54 -2.57 0.07 9.91
C ALA A 54 -3.70 0.48 10.87
N ASN A 55 -4.60 1.35 10.42
CA ASN A 55 -5.76 1.76 11.22
C ASN A 55 -6.70 0.58 11.52
N ALA A 56 -6.84 -0.36 10.59
CA ALA A 56 -7.67 -1.55 10.77
C ALA A 56 -7.03 -2.62 11.68
N ALA A 57 -5.69 -2.74 11.65
CA ALA A 57 -4.95 -3.71 12.45
C ALA A 57 -4.93 -3.36 13.95
N GLY A 58 -5.08 -2.07 14.29
CA GLY A 58 -5.19 -1.59 15.66
C GLY A 58 -3.89 -0.99 16.21
N PRO A 59 -3.83 -0.71 17.53
CA PRO A 59 -2.71 -0.02 18.13
C PRO A 59 -1.40 -0.81 17.99
N GLY A 60 -0.29 -0.10 17.79
CA GLY A 60 1.04 -0.70 17.59
C GLY A 60 1.40 -0.94 16.12
N TYR A 61 0.42 -0.95 15.21
CA TYR A 61 0.65 -1.00 13.78
C TYR A 61 0.83 0.40 13.18
N TYR A 62 1.82 0.54 12.31
CA TYR A 62 2.09 1.81 11.61
C TYR A 62 2.68 1.56 10.22
N CYS A 63 2.65 2.60 9.40
CA CYS A 63 3.24 2.58 8.08
C CYS A 63 4.63 3.20 8.08
N THR A 64 5.58 2.46 7.53
CA THR A 64 6.95 2.91 7.32
C THR A 64 7.36 2.66 5.86
N THR A 65 8.55 3.10 5.48
CA THR A 65 9.15 2.75 4.19
C THR A 65 10.31 1.79 4.39
N THR A 66 10.43 0.79 3.54
CA THR A 66 11.57 -0.13 3.52
C THR A 66 12.15 -0.22 2.11
N THR A 67 13.42 -0.62 2.02
CA THR A 67 14.11 -0.82 0.75
C THR A 67 14.47 -2.29 0.62
N ILE A 68 14.04 -2.92 -0.46
CA ILE A 68 14.25 -4.34 -0.74
C ILE A 68 14.93 -4.43 -2.10
N ALA A 69 16.15 -4.99 -2.12
CA ALA A 69 16.96 -5.10 -3.33
C ALA A 69 17.06 -3.78 -4.13
N GLY A 70 17.20 -2.64 -3.44
CA GLY A 70 17.30 -1.30 -4.06
C GLY A 70 15.97 -0.67 -4.46
N THR A 71 14.84 -1.36 -4.30
CA THR A 71 13.50 -0.82 -4.58
C THR A 71 12.81 -0.39 -3.29
N LYS A 72 12.26 0.82 -3.27
CA LYS A 72 11.54 1.37 -2.11
C LYS A 72 10.09 0.86 -2.10
N TYR A 73 9.58 0.57 -0.90
CA TYR A 73 8.21 0.12 -0.65
C TYR A 73 7.62 0.80 0.58
N TRP A 74 6.30 0.84 0.69
CA TRP A 74 5.61 1.04 1.96
C TRP A 74 5.51 -0.29 2.69
N ALA A 75 5.65 -0.28 4.00
CA ALA A 75 5.57 -1.45 4.85
C ALA A 75 4.65 -1.17 6.04
N LEU A 76 3.71 -2.08 6.27
CA LEU A 76 2.97 -2.16 7.52
C LEU A 76 3.88 -2.84 8.54
N ALA A 77 4.33 -2.08 9.54
CA ALA A 77 5.19 -2.54 10.61
C ALA A 77 4.44 -2.55 11.94
N HIS A 78 4.90 -3.39 12.86
CA HIS A 78 4.46 -3.42 14.25
C HIS A 78 5.68 -3.39 15.16
N ALA A 79 5.63 -2.56 16.19
CA ALA A 79 6.71 -2.41 17.19
C ALA A 79 6.65 -3.46 18.30
#